data_AF-A0A1A6HU27-F1
#
_entry.id   AF-A0A1A6HU27-F1
#
_cell.length_a   1.000
_cell.length_b   1.000
_cell.length_c   1.000
_cell.angle_alpha   90.00
_cell.angle_beta   90.00
_cell.angle_gamma   90.00
#
_symmetry.space_group_name_H-M   'P 1'
#
loop_
_entity.id
_entity.type
_entity.pdbx_description
1 polymer ?
#
loop_
_entity_poly.entity_id
_entity_poly.type
_entity_poly.pdbx_seq_one_letter_code
_entity_poly.pdbx_strand_id
1 'polypeptide(L)'
;ELCKEFENQVRSGRLFCTRESDPIRGPDGKIHGNKCALCADILNAVVNSGIVQRTEHFTVPEKTTLFKVWMAKHMATCVPCAKLSCEYGVLSEAEAEEKKKAEAETRNRRGSEDSDTYAKLCDGYRKVRKNGILYCTRENDPIRGPDGKVHGNTCSMCQAFFIQEDKARAKVRREAAKELCSKYRPQVRNGRLPCPRKNDPTEGLDGKIHENTCSMCEAF
;
A
#
# COMPACT_ATOMS: atom_id res chain seq x y z
N GLU A 1 -1.95 19.69 -22.93
CA GLU A 1 -1.33 20.73 -22.07
C GLU A 1 -0.46 20.17 -20.94
N LEU A 2 -0.90 19.19 -20.14
CA LEU A 2 -0.14 18.72 -18.96
C LEU A 2 1.30 18.21 -19.24
N CYS A 3 1.52 17.48 -20.34
CA CYS A 3 2.81 16.84 -20.66
C CYS A 3 3.51 17.36 -21.93
N LYS A 4 3.03 18.48 -22.48
CA LYS A 4 3.46 19.03 -23.77
C LYS A 4 4.96 19.36 -23.82
N GLU A 5 5.52 19.79 -22.69
CA GLU A 5 6.95 20.11 -22.53
C GLU A 5 7.89 18.89 -22.63
N PHE A 6 7.34 17.68 -22.43
CA PHE A 6 8.11 16.43 -22.45
C PHE A 6 7.98 15.66 -23.76
N GLU A 7 7.04 16.02 -24.65
CA GLU A 7 6.82 15.34 -25.92
C GLU A 7 8.09 15.32 -26.80
N ASN A 8 8.77 16.46 -26.90
CA ASN A 8 10.01 16.60 -27.67
C ASN A 8 11.21 15.87 -27.06
N GLN A 9 11.10 15.41 -25.82
CA GLN A 9 12.16 14.72 -25.08
C GLN A 9 12.04 13.19 -25.16
N VAL A 10 10.94 12.68 -25.74
CA VAL A 10 10.72 11.25 -25.94
C VAL A 10 11.67 10.72 -27.01
N ARG A 11 12.46 9.71 -26.65
CA ARG A 11 13.34 9.00 -27.59
C ARG A 11 12.97 7.53 -27.64
N SER A 12 12.73 6.99 -28.83
CA SER A 12 12.35 5.59 -29.05
C SER A 12 11.13 5.15 -28.22
N GLY A 13 10.13 6.03 -28.11
CA GLY A 13 8.90 5.75 -27.36
C GLY A 13 9.06 5.75 -25.84
N ARG A 14 10.18 6.26 -25.31
CA ARG A 14 10.44 6.37 -23.87
C ARG A 14 10.91 7.77 -23.48
N LEU A 15 10.33 8.31 -22.41
CA LEU A 15 10.79 9.53 -21.76
C LEU A 15 11.82 9.19 -20.66
N PHE A 16 12.95 9.89 -20.66
CA PHE A 16 13.98 9.74 -19.64
C PHE A 16 13.89 10.90 -18.64
N CYS A 17 13.73 10.57 -17.36
CA CYS A 17 13.52 11.55 -16.30
C CYS A 17 14.74 11.65 -15.37
N THR A 18 15.03 12.87 -14.93
CA THR A 18 15.98 13.14 -13.86
C THR A 18 15.42 12.70 -12.50
N ARG A 19 16.31 12.44 -11.54
CA ARG A 19 15.96 11.97 -10.20
C ARG A 19 15.58 13.13 -9.26
N GLU A 20 14.64 13.96 -9.71
CA GLU A 20 14.03 15.04 -8.93
C GLU A 20 12.83 14.48 -8.14
N SER A 21 12.58 14.98 -6.93
CA SER A 21 11.53 14.46 -6.03
C SER A 21 10.50 15.54 -5.72
N ASP A 22 9.51 15.69 -6.60
CA ASP A 22 8.37 16.60 -6.44
C ASP A 22 7.06 15.83 -6.68
N PRO A 23 6.55 15.12 -5.67
CA PRO A 23 5.48 14.14 -5.87
C PRO A 23 4.18 14.79 -6.35
N ILE A 24 3.60 14.24 -7.42
CA ILE A 24 2.33 14.72 -7.98
C ILE A 24 1.31 13.59 -8.13
N ARG A 25 0.03 13.93 -8.05
CA ARG A 25 -1.06 12.98 -8.23
C ARG A 25 -1.56 13.00 -9.68
N GLY A 26 -1.50 11.86 -10.34
CA GLY A 26 -1.96 11.66 -11.71
C GLY A 26 -3.49 11.64 -11.83
N PRO A 27 -4.02 11.74 -13.06
CA PRO A 27 -5.45 11.63 -13.35
C PRO A 27 -6.02 10.23 -13.09
N ASP A 28 -5.15 9.21 -13.04
CA ASP A 28 -5.48 7.84 -12.61
C ASP A 28 -5.49 7.68 -11.07
N GLY A 29 -5.22 8.76 -10.33
CA GLY A 29 -5.18 8.79 -8.88
C GLY A 29 -3.87 8.27 -8.27
N LYS A 30 -2.90 7.81 -9.08
CA LYS A 30 -1.58 7.36 -8.60
C LYS A 30 -0.66 8.53 -8.24
N ILE A 31 0.26 8.32 -7.32
CA ILE A 31 1.29 9.30 -6.95
C ILE A 31 2.56 8.98 -7.73
N HIS A 32 3.05 9.94 -8.49
CA HIS A 32 4.29 9.85 -9.25
C HIS A 32 5.37 10.67 -8.54
N GLY A 33 6.63 10.21 -8.61
CA GLY A 33 7.74 10.86 -7.89
C GLY A 33 8.06 12.26 -8.38
N ASN A 34 7.78 12.56 -9.64
CA ASN A 34 7.83 13.90 -10.23
C ASN A 34 6.95 14.00 -11.48
N LYS A 35 6.83 15.21 -12.03
CA LYS A 35 6.05 15.49 -13.24
C LYS A 35 6.54 14.72 -14.47
N CYS A 36 7.85 14.56 -14.60
CA CYS A 36 8.43 13.78 -15.68
C CYS A 36 8.00 12.30 -15.58
N ALA A 37 8.01 11.70 -14.37
CA ALA A 37 7.60 10.31 -14.16
C ALA A 37 6.12 10.08 -14.50
N LEU A 38 5.24 11.04 -14.16
CA LEU A 38 3.84 11.01 -14.60
C LEU A 38 3.74 11.05 -16.13
N CYS A 39 4.44 11.98 -16.77
CA CYS A 39 4.40 12.14 -18.22
C CYS A 39 5.07 10.99 -18.96
N ALA A 40 6.07 10.33 -18.37
CA ALA A 40 6.66 9.12 -18.92
C ALA A 40 5.62 8.00 -19.00
N ASP A 41 4.83 7.79 -17.95
CA ASP A 41 3.78 6.78 -17.95
C ASP A 41 2.66 7.11 -18.95
N ILE A 42 2.24 8.37 -19.02
CA ILE A 42 1.21 8.83 -19.97
C ILE A 42 1.69 8.67 -21.41
N LEU A 43 2.90 9.15 -21.74
CA LEU A 43 3.42 9.12 -23.11
C LEU A 43 3.78 7.69 -23.53
N ASN A 44 4.32 6.86 -22.63
CA ASN A 44 4.52 5.44 -22.89
C ASN A 44 3.18 4.73 -23.14
N ALA A 45 2.14 5.05 -22.38
CA ALA A 45 0.80 4.49 -22.59
C ALA A 45 0.22 4.92 -23.95
N VAL A 46 0.41 6.17 -24.38
CA VAL A 46 -0.03 6.66 -25.70
C VAL A 46 0.69 5.93 -26.84
N VAL A 47 2.01 5.69 -26.70
CA VAL A 47 2.82 4.95 -27.69
C VAL A 47 2.40 3.48 -27.76
N ASN A 48 2.22 2.83 -26.60
CA ASN A 48 1.83 1.42 -26.52
C ASN A 48 0.35 1.16 -26.86
N SER A 49 -0.53 2.16 -26.72
CA SER A 49 -1.95 2.08 -27.11
C SER A 49 -2.18 2.34 -28.61
N GLY A 50 -1.13 2.59 -29.39
CA GLY A 50 -1.23 2.74 -30.85
C GLY A 50 -1.88 4.03 -31.35
N ILE A 51 -1.98 5.08 -30.52
CA ILE A 51 -2.59 6.37 -30.92
C ILE A 51 -1.62 7.23 -31.76
N VAL A 52 -0.33 6.88 -31.81
CA VAL A 52 0.60 7.43 -32.80
C VAL A 52 0.45 6.66 -34.11
N GLN A 53 -0.61 6.93 -34.86
CA GLN A 53 -0.50 6.80 -36.30
C GLN A 53 0.47 7.87 -36.79
N ARG A 54 1.58 7.37 -37.34
CA ARG A 54 2.44 8.04 -38.31
C ARG A 54 1.60 9.02 -39.14
N THR A 55 2.07 10.26 -39.26
CA THR A 55 1.51 11.26 -40.17
C THR A 55 1.49 10.70 -41.59
N GLU A 56 0.40 10.06 -41.97
CA GLU A 56 -0.01 9.87 -43.34
C GLU A 56 -1.51 10.11 -43.38
N HIS A 57 -1.93 10.95 -44.31
CA HIS A 57 -3.31 11.35 -44.56
C HIS A 57 -4.24 10.12 -44.57
N PHE A 58 -5.00 9.92 -43.49
CA PHE A 58 -6.08 8.93 -43.46
C PHE A 58 -7.40 9.65 -43.66
N THR A 59 -7.89 9.64 -44.90
CA THR A 59 -9.27 10.00 -45.22
C THR A 59 -10.21 9.04 -44.49
N VAL A 60 -11.05 9.57 -43.60
CA VAL A 60 -12.09 8.83 -42.89
C VAL A 60 -13.14 8.32 -43.89
N PRO A 61 -13.47 7.01 -43.96
CA PRO A 61 -14.68 6.59 -44.67
C PRO A 61 -15.88 6.85 -43.76
N GLU A 62 -16.76 7.72 -44.25
CA GLU A 62 -18.05 8.00 -43.65
C GLU A 62 -18.92 6.73 -43.54
N LYS A 63 -19.62 6.61 -42.41
CA LYS A 63 -20.94 5.96 -42.24
C LYS A 63 -20.97 4.43 -42.21
N THR A 64 -21.04 3.89 -40.99
CA THR A 64 -21.96 2.77 -40.72
C THR A 64 -22.87 3.10 -39.54
N THR A 65 -24.17 2.88 -39.76
CA THR A 65 -25.30 3.15 -38.85
C THR A 65 -25.15 2.46 -37.48
N LEU A 66 -24.29 1.45 -37.39
CA LEU A 66 -24.00 0.68 -36.17
C LEU A 66 -23.36 1.53 -35.06
N PHE A 67 -22.57 2.56 -35.40
CA PHE A 67 -21.96 3.44 -34.39
C PHE A 67 -23.02 4.31 -33.69
N LYS A 68 -24.07 4.73 -34.41
CA LYS A 68 -25.18 5.50 -33.83
C LYS A 68 -26.04 4.65 -32.90
N VAL A 69 -26.27 3.37 -33.23
CA VAL A 69 -27.03 2.43 -32.39
C VAL A 69 -26.26 2.09 -31.12
N TRP A 70 -24.95 1.89 -31.21
CA TRP A 70 -24.09 1.64 -30.05
C TRP A 70 -24.05 2.84 -29.09
N MET A 71 -23.90 4.06 -29.62
CA MET A 71 -23.98 5.30 -28.81
C MET A 71 -25.35 5.49 -28.17
N ALA A 72 -26.45 5.22 -28.88
CA ALA A 72 -27.81 5.36 -28.35
C ALA A 72 -28.12 4.35 -27.23
N LYS A 73 -27.53 3.16 -27.25
CA LYS A 73 -27.75 2.12 -26.23
C LYS A 73 -26.92 2.35 -24.96
N HIS A 74 -25.79 3.05 -25.06
CA HIS A 74 -24.88 3.33 -23.93
C HIS A 74 -25.06 4.69 -23.27
N MET A 75 -25.94 5.57 -23.78
CA MET A 75 -26.25 6.87 -23.17
C MET A 75 -27.53 6.92 -22.32
N ALA A 76 -28.23 5.79 -22.13
CA ALA A 76 -29.46 5.76 -21.33
C ALA A 76 -29.23 5.57 -19.80
N THR A 77 -27.98 5.46 -19.35
CA THR A 77 -27.64 5.37 -17.90
C THR A 77 -26.82 6.55 -17.39
N CYS A 78 -26.54 7.57 -18.21
CA CYS A 78 -26.07 8.85 -17.73
C CYS A 78 -27.28 9.74 -17.43
N VAL A 79 -27.60 9.88 -16.13
CA VAL A 79 -28.39 11.03 -15.67
C VAL A 79 -27.66 12.28 -16.14
N PRO A 80 -28.30 13.18 -16.92
CA PRO A 80 -27.65 14.41 -17.32
C PRO A 80 -27.50 15.30 -16.09
N CYS A 81 -26.28 15.38 -15.55
CA CYS A 81 -25.91 16.45 -14.63
C CYS A 81 -25.71 17.73 -15.46
N ALA A 82 -26.82 18.27 -15.97
CA ALA A 82 -26.87 19.56 -16.62
C ALA A 82 -28.17 20.24 -16.17
N LYS A 83 -28.01 21.22 -15.28
CA LYS A 83 -29.03 22.04 -14.62
C LYS A 83 -29.66 21.43 -13.36
N LEU A 84 -28.90 21.44 -12.28
CA LEU A 84 -29.31 22.07 -11.03
C LEU A 84 -28.01 22.69 -10.45
N SER A 85 -27.91 24.03 -10.49
CA SER A 85 -27.09 24.88 -9.59
C SER A 85 -25.85 24.22 -8.95
N CYS A 86 -24.61 24.48 -9.34
CA CYS A 86 -23.91 25.77 -9.17
C CYS A 86 -24.49 26.68 -8.07
N GLU A 87 -24.80 26.12 -6.90
CA GLU A 87 -24.59 26.86 -5.65
C GLU A 87 -23.31 26.29 -5.03
N TYR A 88 -22.37 27.20 -4.75
CA TYR A 88 -21.13 26.91 -4.05
C TYR A 88 -21.45 26.33 -2.67
N GLY A 89 -21.47 25.00 -2.56
CA GLY A 89 -21.19 24.32 -1.30
C GLY A 89 -19.69 24.40 -1.08
N VAL A 90 -19.22 25.42 -0.36
CA VAL A 90 -17.91 25.34 0.32
C VAL A 90 -18.05 24.15 1.24
N LEU A 91 -17.45 23.02 0.85
CA LEU A 91 -17.38 21.82 1.67
C LEU A 91 -16.68 22.25 2.95
N SER A 92 -17.45 22.44 4.00
CA SER A 92 -16.93 23.05 5.22
C SER A 92 -15.78 22.19 5.74
N GLU A 93 -14.82 22.80 6.46
CA GLU A 93 -13.72 22.03 7.06
C GLU A 93 -14.26 20.85 7.89
N ALA A 94 -15.45 21.01 8.48
CA ALA A 94 -16.21 19.97 9.17
C ALA A 94 -16.67 18.81 8.25
N GLU A 95 -17.25 19.08 7.08
CA GLU A 95 -17.68 18.03 6.12
C GLU A 95 -16.47 17.31 5.48
N ALA A 96 -15.37 18.02 5.25
CA ALA A 96 -14.13 17.44 4.75
C ALA A 96 -13.44 16.57 5.82
N GLU A 97 -13.52 16.97 7.08
CA GLU A 97 -13.02 16.20 8.22
C GLU A 97 -13.91 14.99 8.53
N GLU A 98 -15.23 15.12 8.40
CA GLU A 98 -16.18 14.02 8.53
C GLU A 98 -15.99 12.98 7.41
N LYS A 99 -15.76 13.42 6.17
CA LYS A 99 -15.39 12.52 5.07
C LYS A 99 -14.03 11.83 5.32
N LYS A 100 -13.04 12.52 5.88
CA LYS A 100 -11.77 11.91 6.30
C LYS A 100 -11.96 10.89 7.42
N LYS A 101 -12.84 11.16 8.39
CA LYS A 101 -13.21 10.24 9.48
C LYS A 101 -13.95 9.02 8.94
N ALA A 102 -14.93 9.20 8.05
CA ALA A 102 -15.66 8.12 7.39
C ALA A 102 -14.75 7.28 6.47
N GLU A 103 -13.81 7.90 5.75
CA GLU A 103 -12.79 7.19 4.96
C GLU A 103 -11.78 6.44 5.83
N ALA A 104 -11.46 6.94 7.03
CA ALA A 104 -10.60 6.26 8.00
C ALA A 104 -11.34 5.10 8.67
N GLU A 105 -12.62 5.28 9.01
CA GLU A 105 -13.48 4.27 9.62
C GLU A 105 -13.80 3.12 8.65
N THR A 106 -14.10 3.44 7.37
CA THR A 106 -14.25 2.42 6.32
C THR A 106 -12.94 1.69 6.01
N ARG A 107 -11.78 2.36 6.10
CA ARG A 107 -10.45 1.70 6.02
C ARG A 107 -10.21 0.77 7.20
N ASN A 108 -10.59 1.17 8.41
CA ASN A 108 -10.48 0.34 9.60
C ASN A 108 -11.37 -0.91 9.52
N ARG A 109 -12.62 -0.75 9.04
CA ARG A 109 -13.57 -1.86 8.87
C ARG A 109 -13.17 -2.84 7.76
N ARG A 110 -12.69 -2.34 6.62
CA ARG A 110 -12.10 -3.21 5.57
C ARG A 110 -10.87 -3.95 6.08
N GLY A 111 -10.02 -3.29 6.88
CA GLY A 111 -8.81 -3.91 7.43
C GLY A 111 -9.08 -5.13 8.31
N SER A 112 -10.16 -5.15 9.09
CA SER A 112 -10.48 -6.30 9.96
C SER A 112 -11.04 -7.51 9.21
N GLU A 113 -11.90 -7.28 8.21
CA GLU A 113 -12.50 -8.35 7.39
C GLU A 113 -11.48 -8.97 6.42
N ASP A 114 -10.57 -8.14 5.88
CA ASP A 114 -9.53 -8.56 4.96
C ASP A 114 -8.42 -9.32 5.70
N SER A 115 -8.06 -8.90 6.92
CA SER A 115 -7.05 -9.60 7.74
C SER A 115 -7.42 -11.05 8.07
N ASP A 116 -8.69 -11.33 8.39
CA ASP A 116 -9.13 -12.70 8.70
C ASP A 116 -9.18 -13.58 7.43
N THR A 117 -9.51 -12.97 6.30
CA THR A 117 -9.49 -13.61 4.98
C THR A 117 -8.06 -14.02 4.59
N TYR A 118 -7.10 -13.10 4.73
CA TYR A 118 -5.70 -13.40 4.45
C TYR A 118 -5.07 -14.35 5.48
N ALA A 119 -5.49 -14.29 6.75
CA ALA A 119 -5.05 -15.24 7.76
C ALA A 119 -5.39 -16.68 7.34
N LYS A 120 -6.63 -16.94 6.93
CA LYS A 120 -7.08 -18.24 6.41
C LYS A 120 -6.33 -18.64 5.14
N LEU A 121 -6.14 -17.72 4.19
CA LEU A 121 -5.38 -17.98 2.97
C LEU A 121 -3.93 -18.41 3.27
N CYS A 122 -3.32 -17.81 4.29
CA CYS A 122 -1.94 -18.06 4.67
C CYS A 122 -1.74 -19.23 5.64
N ASP A 123 -2.80 -19.90 6.11
CA ASP A 123 -2.69 -20.99 7.10
C ASP A 123 -1.85 -22.17 6.62
N GLY A 124 -1.93 -22.53 5.33
CA GLY A 124 -1.05 -23.54 4.73
C GLY A 124 0.43 -23.16 4.80
N TYR A 125 0.72 -21.87 4.60
CA TYR A 125 2.07 -21.32 4.63
C TYR A 125 2.64 -21.22 6.05
N ARG A 126 1.81 -21.12 7.09
CA ARG A 126 2.27 -21.12 8.50
C ARG A 126 3.06 -22.38 8.84
N LYS A 127 2.66 -23.54 8.31
CA LYS A 127 3.29 -24.84 8.63
C LYS A 127 4.67 -25.02 8.01
N VAL A 128 4.93 -24.38 6.88
CA VAL A 128 6.21 -24.48 6.16
C VAL A 128 7.17 -23.34 6.52
N ARG A 129 6.69 -22.35 7.27
CA ARG A 129 7.47 -21.23 7.79
C ARG A 129 8.49 -21.72 8.83
N LYS A 130 9.76 -21.38 8.63
CA LYS A 130 10.85 -21.74 9.56
C LYS A 130 11.57 -20.49 10.03
N ASN A 131 11.72 -20.33 11.35
CA ASN A 131 12.42 -19.20 11.97
C ASN A 131 11.93 -17.82 11.46
N GLY A 132 10.63 -17.70 11.24
CA GLY A 132 10.03 -16.46 10.74
C GLY A 132 10.13 -16.24 9.23
N ILE A 133 10.76 -17.16 8.49
CA ILE A 133 11.00 -17.05 7.05
C ILE A 133 10.20 -18.12 6.29
N LEU A 134 9.51 -17.68 5.24
CA LEU A 134 8.84 -18.51 4.26
C LEU A 134 9.73 -18.64 3.02
N TYR A 135 10.04 -19.87 2.62
CA TYR A 135 10.81 -20.14 1.42
C TYR A 135 9.85 -20.28 0.23
N CYS A 136 9.84 -19.28 -0.64
CA CYS A 136 8.92 -19.20 -1.76
C CYS A 136 9.57 -19.64 -3.07
N THR A 137 8.80 -20.39 -3.85
CA THR A 137 9.04 -20.70 -5.25
C THR A 137 8.83 -19.45 -6.11
N ARG A 138 9.46 -19.43 -7.29
CA ARG A 138 9.29 -18.36 -8.28
C ARG A 138 8.03 -18.63 -9.12
N GLU A 139 6.88 -18.42 -8.52
CA GLU A 139 5.57 -18.41 -9.18
C GLU A 139 5.24 -16.99 -9.69
N ASN A 140 4.49 -16.88 -10.80
CA ASN A 140 4.12 -15.61 -11.44
C ASN A 140 2.60 -15.38 -11.38
N ASP A 141 2.03 -15.46 -10.18
CA ASP A 141 0.60 -15.30 -9.93
C ASP A 141 0.37 -14.04 -9.06
N PRO A 142 0.34 -12.85 -9.67
CA PRO A 142 0.36 -11.60 -8.93
C PRO A 142 -0.92 -11.43 -8.09
N ILE A 143 -0.75 -11.13 -6.81
CA ILE A 143 -1.85 -10.97 -5.84
C ILE A 143 -1.72 -9.67 -5.07
N ARG A 144 -2.84 -8.97 -4.83
CA ARG A 144 -2.87 -7.81 -3.95
C ARG A 144 -3.01 -8.26 -2.50
N GLY A 145 -2.11 -7.81 -1.64
CA GLY A 145 -2.10 -8.13 -0.21
C GLY A 145 -2.86 -7.10 0.65
N PRO A 146 -3.03 -7.39 1.95
CA PRO A 146 -3.67 -6.48 2.91
C PRO A 146 -2.88 -5.19 3.13
N ASP A 147 -1.60 -5.19 2.73
CA ASP A 147 -0.73 -4.02 2.72
C ASP A 147 -0.99 -3.09 1.53
N GLY A 148 -1.96 -3.44 0.68
CA GLY A 148 -2.34 -2.71 -0.53
C GLY A 148 -1.37 -2.90 -1.70
N LYS A 149 -0.28 -3.65 -1.52
CA LYS A 149 0.76 -3.90 -2.53
C LYS A 149 0.46 -5.14 -3.35
N VAL A 150 0.97 -5.18 -4.57
CA VAL A 150 0.94 -6.38 -5.43
C VAL A 150 2.21 -7.18 -5.18
N HIS A 151 2.05 -8.44 -4.80
CA HIS A 151 3.11 -9.41 -4.58
C HIS A 151 3.18 -10.36 -5.77
N GLY A 152 4.36 -10.89 -6.10
CA GLY A 152 4.54 -11.74 -7.28
C GLY A 152 3.85 -13.10 -7.21
N ASN A 153 3.58 -13.59 -6.00
CA ASN A 153 2.77 -14.77 -5.72
C ASN A 153 2.21 -14.74 -4.30
N THR A 154 1.30 -15.68 -4.00
CA THR A 154 0.66 -15.85 -2.69
C THR A 154 1.69 -16.10 -1.59
N CYS A 155 2.75 -16.87 -1.86
CA CYS A 155 3.80 -17.12 -0.87
C CYS A 155 4.49 -15.81 -0.44
N SER A 156 4.88 -14.98 -1.40
CA SER A 156 5.52 -13.68 -1.15
C SER A 156 4.59 -12.73 -0.38
N MET A 157 3.30 -12.76 -0.69
CA MET A 157 2.27 -12.02 0.05
C MET A 157 2.16 -12.52 1.49
N CYS A 158 2.05 -13.84 1.71
CA CYS A 158 1.98 -14.42 3.05
C CYS A 158 3.24 -14.15 3.87
N GLN A 159 4.42 -14.13 3.25
CA GLN A 159 5.65 -13.70 3.92
C GLN A 159 5.55 -12.25 4.41
N ALA A 160 5.06 -11.34 3.58
CA ALA A 160 4.85 -9.94 3.97
C ALA A 160 3.79 -9.82 5.08
N PHE A 161 2.70 -10.58 5.00
CA PHE A 161 1.66 -10.65 6.02
C PHE A 161 2.21 -11.12 7.37
N PHE A 162 2.97 -12.22 7.41
CA PHE A 162 3.57 -12.72 8.66
C PHE A 162 4.60 -11.76 9.27
N ILE A 163 5.37 -11.06 8.43
CA ILE A 163 6.28 -10.01 8.92
C ILE A 163 5.48 -8.91 9.64
N GLN A 164 4.29 -8.56 9.15
CA GLN A 164 3.43 -7.58 9.81
C GLN A 164 2.83 -8.12 11.10
N GLU A 165 2.34 -9.36 11.12
CA GLU A 165 1.86 -10.01 12.34
C GLU A 165 2.95 -10.06 13.43
N ASP A 166 4.17 -10.47 13.07
CA ASP A 166 5.28 -10.54 14.00
C ASP A 166 5.67 -9.17 14.54
N LYS A 167 5.66 -8.13 13.70
CA LYS A 167 5.90 -6.74 14.14
C LYS A 167 4.81 -6.27 15.10
N ALA A 168 3.55 -6.58 14.83
CA ALA A 168 2.44 -6.25 15.72
C ALA A 168 2.58 -6.96 17.06
N ARG A 169 2.86 -8.28 17.06
CA ARG A 169 3.13 -9.07 18.27
C ARG A 169 4.35 -8.54 19.04
N ALA A 170 5.43 -8.18 18.35
CA ALA A 170 6.62 -7.61 18.97
C ALA A 170 6.34 -6.25 19.63
N LYS A 171 5.48 -5.42 19.04
CA LYS A 171 5.04 -4.16 19.65
C LYS A 171 4.28 -4.41 20.94
N VAL A 172 3.29 -5.31 20.92
CA VAL A 172 2.52 -5.70 22.11
C VAL A 172 3.43 -6.28 23.20
N ARG A 173 4.38 -7.15 22.83
CA ARG A 173 5.37 -7.70 23.78
C ARG A 173 6.24 -6.61 24.41
N ARG A 174 6.72 -5.65 23.62
CA ARG A 174 7.51 -4.52 24.14
C ARG A 174 6.67 -3.67 25.09
N GLU A 175 5.41 -3.39 24.77
CA GLU A 175 4.52 -2.62 25.65
C GLU A 175 4.26 -3.37 26.96
N ALA A 176 3.99 -4.68 26.91
CA ALA A 176 3.86 -5.52 28.10
C ALA A 176 5.15 -5.59 28.93
N ALA A 177 6.32 -5.70 28.28
CA ALA A 177 7.61 -5.69 28.94
C ALA A 177 7.87 -4.36 29.66
N LYS A 178 7.48 -3.23 29.05
CA LYS A 178 7.60 -1.90 29.67
C LYS A 178 6.82 -1.79 30.98
N GLU A 179 5.60 -2.35 31.02
CA GLU A 179 4.77 -2.39 32.23
C GLU A 179 5.37 -3.31 33.29
N LEU A 180 5.74 -4.54 32.89
CA LEU A 180 6.34 -5.53 33.78
C LEU A 180 7.68 -5.05 34.39
N CYS A 181 8.50 -4.39 33.58
CA CYS A 181 9.84 -3.92 33.95
C CYS A 181 9.87 -2.48 34.48
N SER A 182 8.69 -1.89 34.75
CA SER A 182 8.56 -0.53 35.29
C SER A 182 9.38 -0.32 36.57
N LYS A 183 9.45 -1.32 37.46
CA LYS A 183 10.25 -1.31 38.69
C LYS A 183 11.77 -1.26 38.45
N TYR A 184 12.23 -1.85 37.36
CA TYR A 184 13.66 -1.97 37.03
C TYR A 184 14.17 -0.80 36.20
N ARG A 185 13.30 -0.15 35.41
CA ARG A 185 13.64 1.00 34.57
C ARG A 185 14.42 2.12 35.28
N PRO A 186 14.05 2.56 36.50
CA PRO A 186 14.81 3.60 37.21
C PRO A 186 16.23 3.17 37.62
N GLN A 187 16.51 1.87 37.63
CA GLN A 187 17.80 1.31 38.06
C GLN A 187 18.81 1.23 36.91
N VAL A 188 18.37 1.44 35.66
CA VAL A 188 19.23 1.40 34.48
C VAL A 188 20.24 2.55 34.51
N ARG A 189 21.52 2.23 34.40
CA ARG A 189 22.62 3.19 34.35
C ARG A 189 23.51 2.89 33.13
N ASN A 190 23.79 3.90 32.32
CA ASN A 190 24.59 3.77 31.08
C ASN A 190 24.08 2.65 30.14
N GLY A 191 22.75 2.48 30.04
CA GLY A 191 22.14 1.45 29.21
C GLY A 191 22.24 0.02 29.75
N ARG A 192 22.72 -0.18 30.99
CA ARG A 192 22.83 -1.48 31.65
C ARG A 192 21.99 -1.53 32.91
N LEU A 193 21.28 -2.64 33.12
CA LEU A 193 20.49 -2.88 34.33
C LEU A 193 21.32 -3.72 35.32
N PRO A 194 21.66 -3.20 36.52
CA PRO A 194 22.42 -3.97 37.50
C PRO A 194 21.53 -5.02 38.17
N CYS A 195 21.60 -6.27 37.69
CA CYS A 195 20.81 -7.37 38.22
C CYS A 195 21.52 -8.16 39.33
N PRO A 196 20.78 -8.59 40.37
CA PRO A 196 21.32 -9.47 41.39
C PRO A 196 21.57 -10.88 40.83
N ARG A 197 22.57 -11.60 41.35
CA ARG A 197 22.85 -13.01 41.00
C ARG A 197 21.90 -14.01 41.67
N LYS A 198 20.63 -13.62 41.86
CA LYS A 198 19.61 -14.54 42.37
C LYS A 198 19.14 -15.40 41.20
N ASN A 199 19.18 -16.72 41.38
CA ASN A 199 18.66 -17.66 40.40
C ASN A 199 17.20 -17.94 40.73
N ASP A 200 16.30 -17.36 39.94
CA ASP A 200 14.86 -17.53 40.04
C ASP A 200 14.28 -17.61 38.62
N PRO A 201 14.40 -18.79 37.95
CA PRO A 201 14.16 -18.92 36.53
C PRO A 201 12.79 -18.38 36.11
N THR A 202 12.78 -17.37 35.25
CA THR A 202 11.56 -16.70 34.81
C THR A 202 11.39 -16.90 33.31
N GLU A 203 10.23 -17.40 32.87
CA GLU A 203 9.88 -17.44 31.45
C GLU A 203 9.52 -16.02 30.95
N GLY A 204 10.25 -15.54 29.95
CA GLY A 204 10.09 -14.22 29.35
C GLY A 204 8.98 -14.17 28.29
N LEU A 205 8.61 -12.95 27.88
CA LEU A 205 7.59 -12.72 26.84
C LEU A 205 8.01 -13.19 25.44
N ASP A 206 9.29 -13.55 25.27
CA ASP A 206 9.85 -14.16 24.07
C ASP A 206 9.84 -15.70 24.11
N GLY A 207 9.35 -16.30 25.20
CA GLY A 207 9.32 -17.74 25.43
C GLY A 207 10.66 -18.33 25.87
N LYS A 208 11.65 -17.48 26.22
CA LYS A 208 12.94 -17.95 26.75
C LYS A 208 12.93 -17.93 28.26
N ILE A 209 13.66 -18.85 28.88
CA ILE A 209 13.90 -18.84 30.33
C ILE A 209 15.11 -17.94 30.62
N HIS A 210 14.89 -16.94 31.46
CA HIS A 210 15.92 -16.05 31.99
C HIS A 210 16.32 -16.46 33.40
N GLU A 211 17.56 -16.16 33.80
CA GLU A 211 18.09 -16.48 35.13
C GLU A 211 17.24 -15.90 36.27
N ASN A 212 16.70 -14.70 36.08
CA ASN A 212 15.71 -14.06 36.93
C ASN A 212 14.94 -12.99 36.17
N THR A 213 13.91 -12.43 36.79
CA THR A 213 13.07 -11.36 36.21
C THR A 213 13.87 -10.10 35.85
N CYS A 214 14.95 -9.79 36.59
CA CYS A 214 15.81 -8.66 36.26
C CYS A 214 16.58 -8.92 34.96
N SER A 215 17.18 -10.11 34.80
CA SER A 215 17.85 -10.53 33.56
C SER A 215 16.88 -10.63 32.37
N MET A 216 15.61 -10.93 32.63
CA MET A 216 14.55 -10.82 31.62
C MET A 216 14.34 -9.35 31.22
N CYS A 217 14.18 -8.45 32.19
CA CYS A 217 14.03 -7.02 31.93
C CYS A 217 15.25 -6.33 31.30
N GLU A 218 16.45 -6.89 31.43
CA GLU A 218 17.63 -6.41 30.71
C GLU A 218 17.57 -6.74 29.20
N ALA A 219 16.82 -7.79 28.80
CA ALA A 219 16.72 -8.24 27.42
C ALA A 219 15.64 -7.51 26.57
N PHE A 220 14.78 -6.70 27.19
CA PHE A 220 13.62 -6.02 26.55
C PHE A 220 13.72 -4.48 26.61
#